data_AF-A0A0Q6WJV5-F1
#
_entry.id   AF-A0A0Q6WJV5-F1
#
_cell.length_a   1.000
_cell.length_b   1.000
_cell.length_c   1.000
_cell.angle_alpha   90.00
_cell.angle_beta   90.00
_cell.angle_gamma   90.00
#
_symmetry.space_group_name_H-M   'P 1'
#
loop_
_entity.id
_entity.type
_entity.pdbx_description
1 polymer ?
#
loop_
_entity_poly.entity_id
_entity_poly.type
_entity_poly.pdbx_seq_one_letter_code
_entity_poly.pdbx_strand_id
1 'polypeptide(L)'
;MKSLCLAMLMSAVVAAPQPSAARSDSPPPQTPAAPHHGQRDFDWEIGTWDTRLKRLREPLSGKTEWLEYAGTSVVKQVMDGRANLVELDVRGSAGRITGVSLRLYQPASGQWTLHFANLANGLMTEPMHGSFKDGQGSFYGQDTVHGRVVPVRFLMVPAGAGQWRFEQAYSADGGQHWETNWIAIDTRRKQ
;
A
#
# COMPACT_ATOMS: atom_id res chain seq x y z
N MET A 1 -71.78 -32.34 54.38
CA MET A 1 -71.21 -32.15 55.73
C MET A 1 -69.92 -32.95 55.84
N LYS A 2 -68.77 -32.24 55.90
CA LYS A 2 -67.53 -32.56 56.64
C LYS A 2 -66.37 -31.78 56.00
N SER A 3 -66.07 -30.63 56.60
CA SER A 3 -64.79 -29.95 56.45
C SER A 3 -63.67 -30.83 56.99
N LEU A 4 -62.52 -30.85 56.31
CA LEU A 4 -61.27 -31.26 56.90
C LEU A 4 -60.20 -30.21 56.53
N CYS A 5 -59.77 -29.46 57.54
CA CYS A 5 -58.64 -28.54 57.48
C CYS A 5 -57.36 -29.33 57.22
N LEU A 6 -56.57 -28.90 56.24
CA LEU A 6 -55.19 -29.35 56.07
C LEU A 6 -54.25 -28.15 56.27
N ALA A 7 -53.39 -28.27 57.27
CA ALA A 7 -52.44 -27.25 57.70
C ALA A 7 -51.39 -26.95 56.62
N MET A 8 -51.16 -25.66 56.33
CA MET A 8 -50.01 -25.19 55.57
C MET A 8 -48.77 -25.18 56.48
N LEU A 9 -47.76 -25.98 56.13
CA LEU A 9 -46.40 -25.85 56.62
C LEU A 9 -45.59 -25.04 55.60
N MET A 10 -45.27 -23.79 55.93
CA MET A 10 -44.29 -22.98 55.20
C MET A 10 -42.89 -23.54 55.43
N SER A 11 -42.23 -24.02 54.37
CA SER A 11 -40.80 -24.30 54.36
C SER A 11 -40.05 -23.09 53.83
N ALA A 12 -39.22 -22.46 54.68
CA ALA A 12 -38.31 -21.39 54.29
C ALA A 12 -37.10 -21.99 53.56
N VAL A 13 -36.93 -21.65 52.28
CA VAL A 13 -35.73 -21.99 51.50
C VAL A 13 -34.67 -20.93 51.77
N VAL A 14 -33.58 -21.31 52.44
CA VAL A 14 -32.38 -20.47 52.57
C VAL A 14 -31.54 -20.68 51.33
N ALA A 15 -31.40 -19.64 50.49
CA ALA A 15 -30.54 -19.66 49.31
C ALA A 15 -29.09 -19.34 49.72
N ALA A 16 -28.16 -20.29 49.47
CA ALA A 16 -26.74 -20.04 49.61
C ALA A 16 -26.19 -19.36 48.33
N PRO A 17 -25.30 -18.36 48.43
CA PRO A 17 -24.71 -17.70 47.27
C PRO A 17 -23.70 -18.63 46.57
N GLN A 18 -23.89 -18.86 45.26
CA GLN A 18 -22.90 -19.55 44.44
C GLN A 18 -21.77 -18.59 44.03
N PRO A 19 -20.50 -19.02 44.04
CA PRO A 19 -19.39 -18.22 43.55
C PRO A 19 -19.48 -18.08 42.03
N SER A 20 -19.49 -16.84 41.55
CA SER A 20 -19.47 -16.52 40.13
C SER A 20 -18.07 -16.82 39.56
N ALA A 21 -17.97 -17.84 38.70
CA ALA A 21 -16.74 -18.14 37.99
C ALA A 21 -16.44 -17.00 37.01
N ALA A 22 -15.38 -16.24 37.28
CA ALA A 22 -14.87 -15.23 36.36
C ALA A 22 -14.46 -15.91 35.05
N ARG A 23 -15.16 -15.59 33.95
CA ARG A 23 -14.76 -15.99 32.60
C ARG A 23 -13.49 -15.23 32.23
N SER A 24 -12.40 -15.97 32.03
CA SER A 24 -11.20 -15.44 31.39
C SER A 24 -11.48 -15.28 29.89
N ASP A 25 -11.89 -14.08 29.46
CA ASP A 25 -11.96 -13.70 28.05
C ASP A 25 -10.53 -13.51 27.50
N SER A 26 -9.85 -14.63 27.23
CA SER A 26 -8.66 -14.60 26.39
C SER A 26 -9.12 -14.53 24.92
N PRO A 27 -8.61 -13.59 24.11
CA PRO A 27 -8.90 -13.58 22.68
C PRO A 27 -8.51 -14.92 22.06
N PRO A 28 -9.30 -15.45 21.10
CA PRO A 28 -8.94 -16.69 20.43
C PRO A 28 -7.55 -16.54 19.79
N PRO A 29 -6.74 -17.61 19.77
CA PRO A 29 -5.44 -17.59 19.10
C PRO A 29 -5.65 -17.18 17.64
N GLN A 30 -4.99 -16.09 17.24
CA GLN A 30 -5.00 -15.61 15.87
C GLN A 30 -4.34 -16.69 15.00
N THR A 31 -5.13 -17.35 14.16
CA THR A 31 -4.61 -18.25 13.13
C THR A 31 -3.57 -17.49 12.32
N PRO A 32 -2.34 -18.01 12.15
CA PRO A 32 -1.36 -17.40 11.27
C PRO A 32 -2.01 -17.17 9.91
N ALA A 33 -1.94 -15.94 9.40
CA ALA A 33 -2.43 -15.64 8.05
C ALA A 33 -1.81 -16.64 7.07
N ALA A 34 -2.62 -17.18 6.16
CA ALA A 34 -2.12 -18.04 5.09
C ALA A 34 -0.95 -17.34 4.37
N PRO A 35 0.03 -18.10 3.83
CA PRO A 35 1.17 -17.52 3.14
C PRO A 35 0.70 -16.46 2.13
N HIS A 36 1.19 -15.23 2.27
CA HIS A 36 0.83 -14.16 1.35
C HIS A 36 1.43 -14.48 -0.02
N HIS A 37 0.58 -14.88 -0.97
CA HIS A 37 1.00 -15.05 -2.35
C HIS A 37 1.17 -13.67 -3.00
N GLY A 38 2.39 -13.14 -2.96
CA GLY A 38 2.73 -11.77 -3.40
C GLY A 38 2.34 -11.43 -4.85
N GLN A 39 1.99 -12.42 -5.67
CA GLN A 39 1.49 -12.22 -7.04
C GLN A 39 0.24 -11.31 -7.11
N ARG A 40 -0.50 -11.14 -6.02
CA ARG A 40 -1.72 -10.33 -5.98
C ARG A 40 -1.56 -8.98 -5.27
N ASP A 41 -0.31 -8.61 -4.97
CA ASP A 41 0.06 -7.39 -4.26
C ASP A 41 -0.47 -6.08 -4.89
N PHE A 42 -0.69 -6.07 -6.21
CA PHE A 42 -1.10 -4.89 -6.99
C PHE A 42 -2.58 -4.85 -7.37
N ASP A 43 -3.40 -5.84 -6.97
CA ASP A 43 -4.79 -5.93 -7.44
C ASP A 43 -5.63 -4.72 -7.07
N TRP A 44 -5.34 -4.13 -5.91
CA TRP A 44 -6.01 -2.92 -5.45
C TRP A 44 -5.82 -1.75 -6.42
N GLU A 45 -4.74 -1.74 -7.22
CA GLU A 45 -4.37 -0.65 -8.12
C GLU A 45 -5.02 -0.79 -9.50
N ILE A 46 -5.53 -1.97 -9.89
CA ILE A 46 -6.10 -2.20 -11.23
C ILE A 46 -7.30 -1.28 -11.50
N GLY A 47 -7.23 -0.45 -12.54
CA GLY A 47 -8.26 0.53 -12.90
C GLY A 47 -7.68 1.91 -13.24
N THR A 48 -8.56 2.92 -13.22
CA THR A 48 -8.21 4.31 -13.54
C THR A 48 -8.23 5.19 -12.30
N TRP A 49 -7.21 6.02 -12.17
CA TRP A 49 -7.00 6.90 -11.02
C TRP A 49 -6.80 8.34 -11.46
N ASP A 50 -7.32 9.27 -10.66
CA ASP A 50 -6.88 10.67 -10.71
C ASP A 50 -5.59 10.83 -9.92
N THR A 51 -4.55 11.32 -10.57
CA THR A 51 -3.22 11.45 -10.00
C THR A 51 -2.90 12.92 -9.76
N ARG A 52 -2.59 13.28 -8.51
CA ARG A 52 -1.96 14.56 -8.17
C ARG A 52 -0.52 14.31 -7.79
N LEU A 53 0.39 14.96 -8.49
CA LEU A 53 1.81 14.65 -8.43
C LEU A 53 2.60 15.92 -8.19
N LYS A 54 3.61 15.84 -7.32
CA LYS A 54 4.66 16.83 -7.25
C LYS A 54 6.03 16.15 -7.27
N ARG A 55 6.98 16.79 -7.94
CA ARG A 55 8.38 16.35 -7.94
C ARG A 55 9.32 17.52 -7.66
N LEU A 56 10.46 17.26 -7.04
CA LEU A 56 11.52 18.26 -6.91
C LEU A 56 12.05 18.61 -8.29
N ARG A 57 12.30 19.91 -8.51
CA ARG A 57 12.90 20.40 -9.77
C ARG A 57 14.32 19.87 -9.94
N GLU A 58 15.11 19.91 -8.87
CA GLU A 58 16.54 19.53 -8.86
C GLU A 58 16.84 18.66 -7.62
N PRO A 59 16.60 17.34 -7.67
CA PRO A 59 16.90 16.44 -6.57
C PRO A 59 18.39 16.45 -6.21
N LEU A 60 18.70 16.24 -4.92
CA LEU A 60 20.04 16.19 -4.34
C LEU A 60 20.88 17.48 -4.54
N SER A 61 20.22 18.60 -4.86
CA SER A 61 20.88 19.91 -5.00
C SER A 61 20.80 20.78 -3.74
N GLY A 62 20.03 20.36 -2.73
CA GLY A 62 19.68 21.18 -1.56
C GLY A 62 18.53 22.17 -1.80
N LYS A 63 18.01 22.27 -3.04
CA LYS A 63 16.85 23.09 -3.37
C LYS A 63 15.54 22.35 -3.04
N THR A 64 14.54 23.10 -2.59
CA THR A 64 13.23 22.58 -2.17
C THR A 64 12.09 23.00 -3.09
N GLU A 65 12.39 23.38 -4.32
CA GLU A 65 11.37 23.78 -5.29
C GLU A 65 10.63 22.57 -5.86
N TRP A 66 9.32 22.54 -5.67
CA TRP A 66 8.43 21.50 -6.17
C TRP A 66 7.70 21.96 -7.43
N LEU A 67 7.62 21.05 -8.40
CA LEU A 67 6.80 21.19 -9.61
C LEU A 67 5.57 20.32 -9.46
N GLU A 68 4.39 20.89 -9.71
CA GLU A 68 3.10 20.22 -9.55
C GLU A 68 2.48 19.82 -10.89
N TYR A 69 1.80 18.69 -10.90
CA TYR A 69 1.16 18.07 -12.04
C TYR A 69 -0.16 17.40 -11.61
N ALA A 70 -1.10 17.29 -12.54
CA ALA A 70 -2.33 16.52 -12.36
C ALA A 70 -2.67 15.77 -13.65
N GLY A 71 -3.35 14.63 -13.51
CA GLY A 71 -3.78 13.83 -14.64
C GLY A 71 -4.23 12.45 -14.18
N THR A 72 -3.78 11.41 -14.87
CA THR A 72 -4.25 10.04 -14.64
C THR A 72 -3.13 9.01 -14.57
N SER A 73 -3.39 7.98 -13.77
CA SER A 73 -2.71 6.69 -13.82
C SER A 73 -3.73 5.62 -14.20
N VAL A 74 -3.43 4.84 -15.24
CA VAL A 74 -4.26 3.69 -15.65
C VAL A 74 -3.45 2.42 -15.46
N VAL A 75 -3.96 1.51 -14.64
CA VAL A 75 -3.30 0.23 -14.37
C VAL A 75 -4.13 -0.91 -14.95
N LYS A 76 -3.51 -1.67 -15.85
CA LYS A 76 -4.12 -2.81 -16.54
C LYS A 76 -3.44 -4.09 -16.12
N GLN A 77 -4.21 -5.06 -15.69
CA GLN A 77 -3.70 -6.41 -15.46
C GLN A 77 -3.34 -7.06 -16.79
N VAL A 78 -2.24 -7.81 -16.83
CA VAL A 78 -1.87 -8.65 -17.97
C VAL A 78 -1.41 -10.03 -17.46
N MET A 79 -1.40 -11.03 -18.34
CA MET A 79 -0.84 -12.36 -18.03
C MET A 79 -1.40 -13.02 -16.75
N ASP A 80 -2.70 -12.85 -16.53
CA ASP A 80 -3.44 -13.43 -15.38
C ASP A 80 -2.86 -13.03 -14.01
N GLY A 81 -2.57 -11.73 -13.84
CA GLY A 81 -2.07 -11.17 -12.57
C GLY A 81 -0.58 -11.38 -12.33
N ARG A 82 0.14 -12.10 -13.20
CA ARG A 82 1.61 -12.22 -13.13
C ARG A 82 2.34 -10.95 -13.55
N ALA A 83 1.62 -10.03 -14.18
CA ALA A 83 2.13 -8.73 -14.57
C ALA A 83 1.01 -7.69 -14.63
N ASN A 84 1.39 -6.42 -14.56
CA ASN A 84 0.50 -5.31 -14.87
C ASN A 84 1.26 -4.22 -15.63
N LEU A 85 0.51 -3.40 -16.36
CA LEU A 85 1.01 -2.24 -17.07
C LEU A 85 0.39 -0.99 -16.47
N VAL A 86 1.23 -0.03 -16.09
CA VAL A 86 0.81 1.31 -15.68
C VAL A 86 1.05 2.28 -16.82
N GLU A 87 0.05 3.10 -17.13
CA GLU A 87 0.14 4.23 -18.04
C GLU A 87 -0.02 5.51 -17.20
N LEU A 88 1.04 6.30 -17.10
CA LEU A 88 1.03 7.60 -16.42
C LEU A 88 0.92 8.72 -17.45
N ASP A 89 -0.02 9.64 -17.24
CA ASP A 89 -0.18 10.85 -18.04
C ASP A 89 -0.62 12.02 -17.15
N VAL A 90 0.32 12.91 -16.82
CA VAL A 90 0.06 14.08 -15.97
C VAL A 90 0.62 15.35 -16.60
N ARG A 91 -0.01 16.49 -16.33
CA ARG A 91 0.35 17.81 -16.88
C ARG A 91 0.43 18.85 -15.77
N GLY A 92 1.35 19.78 -15.93
CA GLY A 92 1.57 20.92 -15.04
C GLY A 92 2.11 22.11 -15.82
N SER A 93 2.40 23.21 -15.12
CA SER A 93 2.99 24.40 -15.74
C SER A 93 4.38 24.15 -16.34
N ALA A 94 5.11 23.16 -15.82
CA ALA A 94 6.41 22.73 -16.32
C ALA A 94 6.34 21.69 -17.45
N GLY A 95 5.15 21.42 -18.00
CA GLY A 95 4.95 20.51 -19.14
C GLY A 95 4.18 19.24 -18.78
N ARG A 96 4.38 18.19 -19.57
CA ARG A 96 3.68 16.90 -19.46
C ARG A 96 4.66 15.80 -19.13
N ILE A 97 4.27 14.90 -18.23
CA ILE A 97 4.97 13.66 -17.93
C ILE A 97 4.12 12.53 -18.45
N THR A 98 4.68 11.73 -19.35
CA THR A 98 4.07 10.51 -19.86
C THR A 98 5.05 9.35 -19.75
N GLY A 99 4.57 8.23 -19.23
CA GLY A 99 5.40 7.05 -19.02
C GLY A 99 4.58 5.78 -18.96
N VAL A 100 5.27 4.67 -19.12
CA VAL A 100 4.69 3.34 -18.90
C VAL A 100 5.54 2.56 -17.90
N SER A 101 4.91 1.77 -17.04
CA SER A 101 5.61 0.84 -16.15
C SER A 101 5.11 -0.58 -16.37
N LEU A 102 5.98 -1.47 -16.83
CA LEU A 102 5.71 -2.91 -16.83
C LEU A 102 6.16 -3.46 -15.49
N ARG A 103 5.24 -4.05 -14.74
CA ARG A 103 5.52 -4.68 -13.45
C ARG A 103 5.39 -6.19 -13.57
N LEU A 104 6.42 -6.93 -13.18
CA LEU A 104 6.52 -8.39 -13.33
C LEU A 104 6.70 -9.04 -11.96
N TYR A 105 5.86 -10.04 -11.65
CA TYR A 105 6.06 -10.87 -10.46
C TYR A 105 7.13 -11.93 -10.73
N GLN A 106 8.04 -12.14 -9.79
CA GLN A 106 9.11 -13.13 -9.80
C GLN A 106 8.78 -14.25 -8.81
N PRO A 107 8.24 -15.40 -9.25
CA PRO A 107 7.81 -16.47 -8.34
C PRO A 107 8.94 -17.04 -7.48
N ALA A 108 10.17 -17.06 -7.99
CA ALA A 108 11.32 -17.62 -7.29
C ALA A 108 11.74 -16.79 -6.06
N SER A 109 11.64 -15.46 -6.14
CA SER A 109 12.01 -14.56 -5.04
C SER A 109 10.80 -14.04 -4.25
N GLY A 110 9.58 -14.20 -4.78
CA GLY A 110 8.36 -13.61 -4.22
C GLY A 110 8.32 -12.08 -4.36
N GLN A 111 9.17 -11.50 -5.22
CA GLN A 111 9.25 -10.05 -5.43
C GLN A 111 8.64 -9.63 -6.76
N TRP A 112 8.43 -8.33 -6.89
CA TRP A 112 8.05 -7.64 -8.10
C TRP A 112 9.23 -6.83 -8.63
N THR A 113 9.35 -6.82 -9.95
CA THR A 113 10.22 -5.90 -10.68
C THR A 113 9.39 -4.87 -11.42
N LEU A 114 9.73 -3.60 -11.28
CA LEU A 114 9.08 -2.47 -11.95
C LEU A 114 10.05 -1.90 -12.98
N HIS A 115 9.64 -1.94 -14.25
CA HIS A 115 10.39 -1.39 -15.37
C HIS A 115 9.67 -0.15 -15.90
N PHE A 116 10.15 1.04 -15.57
CA PHE A 116 9.57 2.29 -16.06
C PHE A 116 10.24 2.74 -17.35
N ALA A 117 9.45 3.27 -18.28
CA ALA A 117 9.94 3.93 -19.48
C ALA A 117 9.38 5.35 -19.56
N ASN A 118 10.28 6.32 -19.75
CA ASN A 118 9.90 7.71 -19.95
C ASN A 118 9.63 7.95 -21.44
N LEU A 119 8.40 8.28 -21.80
CA LEU A 119 8.03 8.45 -23.21
C LEU A 119 8.60 9.74 -23.82
N ALA A 120 9.11 10.68 -23.02
CA ALA A 120 9.78 11.86 -23.55
C ALA A 120 11.12 11.54 -24.24
N ASN A 121 11.80 10.46 -23.83
CA ASN A 121 13.07 10.04 -24.43
C ASN A 121 13.04 8.60 -24.98
N GLY A 122 11.97 7.84 -24.71
CA GLY A 122 11.81 6.46 -25.19
C GLY A 122 12.71 5.44 -24.49
N LEU A 123 13.34 5.80 -23.37
CA LEU A 123 14.28 4.94 -22.64
C LEU A 123 13.66 4.37 -21.38
N MET A 124 14.08 3.16 -21.04
CA MET A 124 13.77 2.51 -19.77
C MET A 124 14.74 3.00 -18.68
N THR A 125 14.24 3.19 -17.47
CA THR A 125 15.07 3.34 -16.29
C THR A 125 15.58 1.97 -15.83
N GLU A 126 16.58 1.98 -14.95
CA GLU A 126 16.95 0.77 -14.21
C GLU A 126 15.73 0.21 -13.46
N PRO A 127 15.62 -1.12 -13.35
CA PRO A 127 14.50 -1.76 -12.70
C PRO A 127 14.51 -1.55 -11.19
N MET A 128 13.31 -1.49 -10.61
CA MET A 128 13.11 -1.42 -9.17
C MET A 128 12.60 -2.76 -8.65
N HIS A 129 13.17 -3.27 -7.57
CA HIS A 129 12.85 -4.58 -6.98
C HIS A 129 12.24 -4.43 -5.60
N GLY A 130 11.18 -5.16 -5.29
CA GLY A 130 10.51 -5.05 -4.00
C GLY A 130 9.32 -5.95 -3.82
N SER A 131 8.63 -5.81 -2.70
CA SER A 131 7.42 -6.56 -2.39
C SER A 131 6.53 -5.72 -1.47
N PHE A 132 5.31 -6.19 -1.24
CA PHE A 132 4.47 -5.62 -0.20
C PHE A 132 4.67 -6.37 1.11
N LYS A 133 4.63 -5.61 2.21
CA LYS A 133 4.59 -6.13 3.57
C LYS A 133 3.64 -5.25 4.39
N ASP A 134 2.73 -5.88 5.13
CA ASP A 134 1.76 -5.18 5.98
C ASP A 134 0.98 -4.09 5.23
N GLY A 135 0.61 -4.37 3.97
CA GLY A 135 -0.13 -3.45 3.10
C GLY A 135 0.70 -2.30 2.49
N GLN A 136 2.02 -2.30 2.67
CA GLN A 136 2.92 -1.26 2.18
C GLN A 136 3.95 -1.85 1.20
N GLY A 137 4.05 -1.24 0.01
CA GLY A 137 5.04 -1.60 -0.99
C GLY A 137 6.35 -0.86 -0.73
N SER A 138 7.47 -1.58 -0.75
CA SER A 138 8.82 -1.00 -0.68
C SER A 138 9.68 -1.56 -1.79
N PHE A 139 10.21 -0.69 -2.64
CA PHE A 139 11.02 -1.07 -3.79
C PHE A 139 12.33 -0.29 -3.81
N TYR A 140 13.39 -0.95 -4.26
CA TYR A 140 14.74 -0.40 -4.27
C TYR A 140 15.43 -0.68 -5.60
N GLY A 141 16.31 0.23 -5.98
CA GLY A 141 17.11 0.14 -7.19
C GLY A 141 18.16 1.23 -7.23
N GLN A 142 18.60 1.57 -8.43
CA GLN A 142 19.57 2.64 -8.66
C GLN A 142 19.04 3.58 -9.75
N ASP A 143 19.48 4.83 -9.72
CA ASP A 143 19.19 5.81 -10.76
C ASP A 143 20.40 6.71 -10.97
N THR A 144 20.44 7.45 -12.07
CA THR A 144 21.51 8.40 -12.36
C THR A 144 21.03 9.84 -12.19
N VAL A 145 21.57 10.52 -11.18
CA VAL A 145 21.24 11.92 -10.85
C VAL A 145 22.51 12.76 -10.96
N HIS A 146 22.48 13.82 -11.79
CA HIS A 146 23.65 14.68 -12.06
C HIS A 146 24.92 13.89 -12.46
N GLY A 147 24.74 12.82 -13.25
CA GLY A 147 25.84 11.96 -13.71
C GLY A 147 26.38 10.99 -12.66
N ARG A 148 25.73 10.86 -11.49
CA ARG A 148 26.13 9.93 -10.43
C ARG A 148 25.05 8.88 -10.23
N VAL A 149 25.48 7.62 -10.13
CA VAL A 149 24.60 6.52 -9.75
C VAL A 149 24.29 6.63 -8.25
N VAL A 150 23.02 6.69 -7.89
CA VAL A 150 22.52 6.84 -6.53
C VAL A 150 21.46 5.79 -6.21
N PRO A 151 21.36 5.32 -4.95
CA PRO A 151 20.22 4.52 -4.52
C PRO A 151 18.90 5.28 -4.66
N VAL A 152 17.87 4.57 -5.13
CA VAL A 152 16.49 5.06 -5.20
C VAL A 152 15.58 4.10 -4.44
N ARG A 153 14.55 4.66 -3.80
CA ARG A 153 13.52 3.93 -3.07
C ARG A 153 12.14 4.39 -3.51
N PHE A 154 11.24 3.45 -3.77
CA PHE A 154 9.81 3.72 -3.86
C PHE A 154 9.08 3.21 -2.63
N LEU A 155 8.11 4.00 -2.15
CA LEU A 155 7.17 3.60 -1.12
C LEU A 155 5.75 3.75 -1.67
N MET A 156 4.92 2.73 -1.45
CA MET A 156 3.51 2.71 -1.83
C MET A 156 2.68 2.41 -0.58
N VAL A 157 1.91 3.39 -0.12
CA VAL A 157 1.16 3.27 1.14
C VAL A 157 -0.29 3.73 0.97
N PRO A 158 -1.25 3.13 1.70
CA PRO A 158 -2.61 3.65 1.77
C PRO A 158 -2.62 5.09 2.30
N ALA A 159 -3.42 5.96 1.68
CA ALA A 159 -3.53 7.38 2.04
C ALA A 159 -4.95 7.80 2.46
N GLY A 160 -5.88 6.85 2.53
CA GLY A 160 -7.30 7.10 2.83
C GLY A 160 -8.20 6.18 2.02
N ALA A 161 -9.52 6.31 2.19
CA ALA A 161 -10.49 5.50 1.46
C ALA A 161 -10.37 5.74 -0.06
N GLY A 162 -9.98 4.70 -0.80
CA GLY A 162 -9.77 4.80 -2.25
C GLY A 162 -8.61 5.70 -2.66
N GLN A 163 -7.67 5.99 -1.74
CA GLN A 163 -6.50 6.81 -2.01
C GLN A 163 -5.21 6.07 -1.66
N TRP A 164 -4.21 6.21 -2.52
CA TRP A 164 -2.88 5.68 -2.34
C TRP A 164 -1.84 6.76 -2.56
N ARG A 165 -0.74 6.64 -1.83
CA ARG A 165 0.40 7.53 -1.93
C ARG A 165 1.60 6.74 -2.44
N PHE A 166 2.16 7.22 -3.54
CA PHE A 166 3.45 6.79 -4.06
C PHE A 166 4.50 7.86 -3.75
N GLU A 167 5.64 7.45 -3.21
CA GLU A 167 6.81 8.30 -3.04
C GLU A 167 8.03 7.70 -3.72
N GLN A 168 8.85 8.55 -4.33
CA GLN A 168 10.22 8.25 -4.70
C GLN A 168 11.17 9.08 -3.84
N ALA A 169 12.25 8.45 -3.38
CA ALA A 169 13.34 9.12 -2.70
C ALA A 169 14.70 8.69 -3.25
N TYR A 170 15.66 9.61 -3.27
CA TYR A 170 17.06 9.34 -3.61
C TYR A 170 17.93 9.45 -2.37
N SER A 171 19.06 8.76 -2.38
CA SER A 171 20.06 8.85 -1.31
C SER A 171 21.42 9.26 -1.87
N ALA A 172 22.07 10.21 -1.22
CA ALA A 172 23.43 10.64 -1.57
C ALA A 172 24.52 9.91 -0.76
N ASP A 173 24.15 9.09 0.23
CA ASP A 173 25.06 8.52 1.24
C ASP A 173 24.90 6.99 1.40
N GLY A 174 24.46 6.32 0.32
CA GLY A 174 24.36 4.86 0.29
C GLY A 174 23.12 4.30 0.99
N GLY A 175 22.08 5.12 1.19
CA GLY A 175 20.80 4.70 1.76
C GLY A 175 20.64 5.00 3.25
N GLN A 176 21.56 5.77 3.86
CA GLN A 176 21.45 6.17 5.27
C GLN A 176 20.38 7.25 5.44
N HIS A 177 20.37 8.24 4.53
CA HIS A 177 19.34 9.27 4.45
C HIS A 177 18.68 9.28 3.08
N TRP A 178 17.42 9.71 3.05
CA TRP A 178 16.55 9.68 1.87
C TRP A 178 15.90 11.04 1.66
N GLU A 179 16.13 11.65 0.48
CA GLU A 179 15.44 12.86 0.03
C GLU A 179 14.24 12.46 -0.84
N THR A 180 13.03 12.59 -0.31
CA THR A 180 11.80 12.41 -1.10
C THR A 180 11.75 13.49 -2.18
N ASN A 181 11.77 13.06 -3.43
CA ASN A 181 11.83 13.92 -4.61
C ASN A 181 10.64 13.75 -5.56
N TRP A 182 9.76 12.79 -5.27
CA TRP A 182 8.50 12.61 -5.99
C TRP A 182 7.43 12.15 -5.02
N ILE A 183 6.24 12.73 -5.13
CA ILE A 183 5.07 12.35 -4.37
C ILE A 183 3.89 12.35 -5.33
N ALA A 184 3.20 11.22 -5.46
CA ALA A 184 1.93 11.11 -6.14
C ALA A 184 0.84 10.65 -5.16
N ILE A 185 -0.32 11.30 -5.22
CA ILE A 185 -1.55 10.87 -4.56
C ILE A 185 -2.51 10.44 -5.66
N ASP A 186 -2.83 9.16 -5.67
CA ASP A 186 -3.76 8.55 -6.60
C ASP A 186 -5.10 8.37 -5.90
N THR A 187 -6.17 8.91 -6.50
CA THR A 187 -7.55 8.75 -6.04
C THR A 187 -8.34 7.93 -7.04
N ARG A 188 -8.95 6.83 -6.60
CA ARG A 188 -9.69 5.93 -7.48
C ARG A 188 -10.86 6.67 -8.09
N ARG A 189 -10.99 6.64 -9.43
CA ARG A 189 -12.18 7.15 -10.09
C ARG A 189 -13.35 6.24 -9.77
N LYS A 190 -14.47 6.84 -9.35
CA LYS A 190 -15.74 6.13 -9.27
C LYS A 190 -16.18 5.83 -10.71
N GLN A 191 -16.47 4.56 -10.98
CA GLN A 191 -17.10 4.15 -12.23
C GLN A 191 -18.54 4.63 -12.29
#